data_AF-A0A522U9D9-F1
#
_entry.id   AF-A0A522U9D9-F1
#
_cell.length_a   1.000
_cell.length_b   1.000
_cell.length_c   1.000
_cell.angle_alpha   90.00
_cell.angle_beta   90.00
_cell.angle_gamma   90.00
#
_symmetry.space_group_name_H-M   'P 1'
#
loop_
_entity.id
_entity.type
_entity.pdbx_description
1 polymer ?
#
loop_
_entity_poly.entity_id
_entity_poly.type
_entity_poly.pdbx_seq_one_letter_code
_entity_poly.pdbx_strand_id
1 'polypeptide(L)'
;MTLTVIWLLPLVGAALIAFMPPRLAKWLGVVVALGALAVAAFVAFSFAPGYRGYQFTEVVPWIPQLRVFYRLGVDGISLWLVVLNAFLTVIGILATPASSRNSGRFVALMLAMSAGLAGVFMAVDLVLFYVFWEAMLIPAYFMLWLFGEGERPGRAALKFVLFTLAGSLLMLVGVIGEYIVTGKQTFNIATLSTLAPSPALQFGLFFVFALAFAIKTPLFPFHSWLPDAYAAAPTPLLVTFAGVMGKAGAYGFLRIAVPLFPEPVGWWDWRWVVPVLAVAAIIWGALMAIAQRDMKLLVSYSSVSHMGFIVLGIFALNVQGQQGAILQMVNHGIIISALFLLVAWIADRTGTRDRAAFAGLARRMPVMAGVFIVVTLAALGLPGLNSFVGEFMTLLGAWQLAPVLAVVGALGLVLAPVYMLRLFQGTMQGVPEGPVPKSDIFAGQLALLTPLIVLMFAIGLDPNVLTNLMTSVAQAGLAH
;
A
#
# COMPACT_ATOMS: atom_id res chain seq x y z
N MET A 1 21.67 -15.51 -3.36
CA MET A 1 21.27 -14.09 -3.44
C MET A 1 19.94 -13.99 -4.19
N THR A 2 18.90 -14.65 -3.68
CA THR A 2 17.55 -14.67 -4.27
C THR A 2 16.81 -13.35 -4.00
N LEU A 3 16.86 -12.82 -2.77
CA LEU A 3 16.19 -11.56 -2.41
C LEU A 3 16.87 -10.37 -3.06
N THR A 4 18.19 -10.39 -3.21
CA THR A 4 18.91 -9.35 -3.95
C THR A 4 18.38 -9.20 -5.37
N VAL A 5 18.10 -10.31 -6.06
CA VAL A 5 17.60 -10.28 -7.44
C VAL A 5 16.24 -9.58 -7.54
N ILE A 6 15.35 -9.73 -6.54
CA ILE A 6 13.99 -9.16 -6.58
C ILE A 6 14.02 -7.62 -6.73
N TRP A 7 14.94 -6.92 -6.05
CA TRP A 7 15.05 -5.47 -6.17
C TRP A 7 16.12 -5.03 -7.19
N LEU A 8 17.19 -5.80 -7.37
CA LEU A 8 18.27 -5.43 -8.28
C LEU A 8 17.87 -5.58 -9.75
N LEU A 9 17.13 -6.63 -10.10
CA LEU A 9 16.63 -6.85 -11.46
C LEU A 9 15.80 -5.67 -11.99
N PRO A 10 14.77 -5.17 -11.28
CA PRO A 10 14.03 -4.00 -11.74
C PRO A 10 14.90 -2.73 -11.75
N LEU A 11 15.86 -2.57 -10.83
CA LEU A 11 16.75 -1.40 -10.84
C LEU A 11 17.69 -1.38 -12.06
N VAL A 12 18.31 -2.52 -12.38
CA VAL A 12 19.16 -2.67 -13.57
C VAL A 12 18.32 -2.50 -14.83
N GLY A 13 17.13 -3.12 -14.87
CA GLY A 13 16.18 -2.94 -15.96
C GLY A 13 15.79 -1.47 -16.16
N ALA A 14 15.54 -0.72 -15.08
CA ALA A 14 15.26 0.70 -15.14
C ALA A 14 16.40 1.50 -15.80
N ALA A 15 17.64 1.26 -15.38
CA ALA A 15 18.82 1.95 -15.93
C ALA A 15 19.00 1.67 -17.42
N LEU A 16 18.80 0.43 -17.86
CA LEU A 16 18.91 0.05 -19.27
C LEU A 16 17.78 0.66 -20.11
N ILE A 17 16.55 0.63 -19.59
CA ILE A 17 15.35 1.01 -20.34
C ILE A 17 15.16 2.53 -20.43
N ALA A 18 15.72 3.31 -19.50
CA ALA A 18 15.56 4.77 -19.45
C ALA A 18 15.91 5.51 -20.75
N PHE A 19 16.80 4.92 -21.57
CA PHE A 19 17.29 5.50 -22.82
C PHE A 19 16.76 4.79 -24.08
N MET A 20 15.86 3.81 -23.93
CA MET A 20 15.33 3.02 -25.04
C MET A 20 14.09 3.66 -25.70
N PRO A 21 13.79 3.30 -26.96
CA PRO A 21 12.56 3.73 -27.63
C PRO A 21 11.30 3.29 -26.86
N PRO A 22 10.21 4.10 -26.81
CA PRO A 22 9.07 3.88 -25.92
C PRO A 22 8.42 2.48 -25.99
N ARG A 23 8.24 1.93 -27.19
CA ARG A 23 7.64 0.60 -27.38
C ARG A 23 8.54 -0.52 -26.85
N LEU A 24 9.83 -0.48 -27.18
CA LEU A 24 10.81 -1.45 -26.71
C LEU A 24 10.96 -1.37 -25.19
N ALA A 25 11.05 -0.14 -24.68
CA ALA A 25 11.14 0.15 -23.26
C ALA A 25 9.96 -0.43 -22.46
N LYS A 26 8.73 -0.26 -22.94
CA LYS A 26 7.54 -0.83 -22.29
C LYS A 26 7.65 -2.36 -22.20
N TRP A 27 7.86 -3.05 -23.32
CA TRP A 27 7.81 -4.50 -23.34
C TRP A 27 9.00 -5.15 -22.64
N LEU A 28 10.20 -4.59 -22.75
CA LEU A 28 11.33 -5.02 -21.91
C LEU A 28 11.04 -4.76 -20.43
N GLY A 29 10.37 -3.65 -20.09
CA GLY A 29 9.95 -3.37 -18.72
C GLY A 29 8.95 -4.41 -18.20
N VAL A 30 8.03 -4.88 -19.04
CA VAL A 30 7.12 -6.00 -18.71
C VAL A 30 7.93 -7.27 -18.44
N VAL A 31 8.90 -7.61 -19.30
CA VAL A 31 9.75 -8.79 -19.12
C VAL A 31 10.54 -8.72 -17.80
N VAL A 32 11.14 -7.56 -17.49
CA VAL A 32 11.86 -7.33 -16.24
C VAL A 32 10.92 -7.47 -15.03
N ALA A 33 9.74 -6.87 -15.07
CA ALA A 33 8.76 -6.97 -13.98
C ALA A 33 8.22 -8.40 -13.80
N LEU A 34 7.98 -9.13 -14.90
CA LEU A 34 7.61 -10.55 -14.85
C LEU A 34 8.74 -11.40 -14.28
N GLY A 35 10.00 -11.10 -14.58
CA GLY A 35 11.16 -11.74 -13.97
C GLY A 35 11.19 -11.52 -12.45
N ALA A 36 10.99 -10.28 -12.00
CA ALA A 36 10.91 -9.97 -10.56
C ALA A 36 9.72 -10.69 -9.89
N LEU A 37 8.56 -10.74 -10.55
CA LEU A 37 7.39 -11.48 -10.08
C LEU A 37 7.65 -12.99 -10.02
N ALA A 38 8.34 -13.56 -11.00
CA ALA A 38 8.69 -14.98 -11.00
C ALA A 38 9.60 -15.34 -9.82
N VAL A 39 10.60 -14.49 -9.51
CA VAL A 39 11.47 -14.69 -8.34
C VAL A 39 10.69 -14.51 -7.03
N ALA A 40 9.83 -13.49 -6.94
CA ALA A 40 8.97 -13.30 -5.76
C ALA A 40 8.00 -14.47 -5.55
N ALA A 41 7.41 -15.01 -6.63
CA ALA A 41 6.55 -16.18 -6.59
C ALA A 41 7.34 -17.44 -6.19
N PHE A 42 8.56 -17.62 -6.71
CA PHE A 42 9.44 -18.71 -6.28
C PHE A 42 9.71 -18.67 -4.77
N VAL A 43 10.00 -17.48 -4.22
CA VAL A 43 10.16 -17.29 -2.77
C VAL A 43 8.88 -17.64 -2.03
N ALA A 44 7.71 -17.24 -2.54
CA ALA A 44 6.42 -17.57 -1.91
C ALA A 44 6.08 -19.07 -1.91
N PHE A 45 6.27 -19.76 -3.03
CA PHE A 45 6.04 -21.20 -3.12
C PHE A 45 7.07 -22.04 -2.35
N SER A 46 8.26 -21.50 -2.15
CA SER A 46 9.33 -22.13 -1.38
C SER A 46 9.34 -21.72 0.09
N PHE A 47 8.38 -20.88 0.52
CA PHE A 47 8.30 -20.39 1.89
C PHE A 47 7.76 -21.49 2.81
N ALA A 48 8.49 -21.79 3.89
CA ALA A 48 8.07 -22.79 4.87
C ALA A 48 7.07 -22.18 5.87
N PRO A 49 5.80 -22.62 5.93
CA PRO A 49 4.87 -22.18 6.97
C PRO A 49 5.38 -22.58 8.36
N GLY A 50 5.03 -21.80 9.38
CA GLY A 50 5.36 -22.10 10.78
C GLY A 50 6.82 -21.85 11.21
N TYR A 51 7.73 -21.50 10.29
CA TYR A 51 9.10 -21.13 10.65
C TYR A 51 9.15 -19.83 11.45
N ARG A 52 10.00 -19.80 12.49
CA ARG A 52 10.19 -18.62 13.36
C ARG A 52 11.33 -17.76 12.85
N GLY A 53 11.02 -16.50 12.50
CA GLY A 53 11.99 -15.52 12.03
C GLY A 53 12.08 -15.43 10.51
N TYR A 54 13.22 -14.92 10.02
CA TYR A 54 13.42 -14.63 8.60
C TYR A 54 13.86 -15.86 7.81
N GLN A 55 13.25 -16.04 6.64
CA GLN A 55 13.66 -16.96 5.60
C GLN A 55 14.35 -16.21 4.46
N PHE A 56 15.04 -16.97 3.59
CA PHE A 56 15.80 -16.42 2.45
C PHE A 56 16.75 -15.29 2.86
N THR A 57 17.50 -15.47 3.95
CA THR A 57 18.32 -14.39 4.50
C THR A 57 19.61 -14.18 3.70
N GLU A 58 19.99 -12.92 3.55
CA GLU A 58 21.23 -12.51 2.88
C GLU A 58 21.92 -11.48 3.76
N VAL A 59 23.19 -11.72 4.10
CA VAL A 59 23.92 -10.89 5.05
C VAL A 59 25.31 -10.61 4.51
N VAL A 60 25.60 -9.33 4.25
CA VAL A 60 26.93 -8.87 3.84
C VAL A 60 27.29 -7.64 4.67
N PRO A 61 28.50 -7.54 5.24
CA PRO A 61 28.96 -6.30 5.88
C PRO A 61 28.94 -5.14 4.88
N TRP A 62 28.30 -4.02 5.23
CA TRP A 62 28.20 -2.86 4.34
C TRP A 62 29.02 -1.68 4.82
N ILE A 63 28.80 -1.23 6.07
CA ILE A 63 29.60 -0.17 6.72
C ILE A 63 30.06 -0.70 8.08
N PRO A 64 31.17 -1.46 8.13
CA PRO A 64 31.59 -2.16 9.35
C PRO A 64 31.85 -1.25 10.55
N GLN A 65 32.34 -0.02 10.31
CA GLN A 65 32.64 0.97 11.36
C GLN A 65 31.39 1.40 12.14
N LEU A 66 30.24 1.39 11.46
CA LEU A 66 28.93 1.71 12.04
C LEU A 66 28.10 0.46 12.30
N ARG A 67 28.68 -0.74 12.07
CA ARG A 67 27.99 -2.04 12.17
C ARG A 67 26.69 -2.09 11.36
N VAL A 68 26.68 -1.44 10.19
CA VAL A 68 25.59 -1.51 9.22
C VAL A 68 25.82 -2.69 8.30
N PHE A 69 24.78 -3.52 8.12
CA PHE A 69 24.83 -4.68 7.25
C PHE A 69 23.84 -4.55 6.10
N TYR A 70 24.25 -5.00 4.93
CA TYR A 70 23.31 -5.39 3.90
C TYR A 70 22.60 -6.66 4.36
N ARG A 71 21.45 -6.51 5.02
CA ARG A 71 20.70 -7.60 5.63
C ARG A 71 19.30 -7.66 5.04
N LEU A 72 19.05 -8.69 4.22
CA LEU A 72 17.73 -9.01 3.70
C LEU A 72 17.15 -10.25 4.36
N GLY A 73 15.84 -10.30 4.47
CA GLY A 73 15.08 -11.45 4.94
C GLY A 73 13.58 -11.24 4.73
N VAL A 74 12.85 -12.33 4.55
CA VAL A 74 11.38 -12.32 4.41
C VAL A 74 10.72 -13.20 5.45
N ASP A 75 9.58 -12.78 5.94
CA ASP A 75 8.68 -13.51 6.82
C ASP A 75 7.23 -13.43 6.32
N GLY A 76 6.27 -13.96 7.08
CA GLY A 76 4.86 -13.97 6.71
C GLY A 76 4.22 -12.58 6.52
N ILE A 77 4.83 -11.52 7.07
CA ILE A 77 4.40 -10.12 6.84
C ILE A 77 4.93 -9.64 5.49
N SER A 78 6.23 -9.80 5.29
CA SER A 78 6.99 -9.23 4.19
C SER A 78 6.65 -9.90 2.86
N LEU A 79 6.45 -11.23 2.90
CA LEU A 79 6.28 -12.07 1.71
C LEU A 79 5.19 -11.54 0.78
N TRP A 80 4.00 -11.28 1.34
CA TRP A 80 2.85 -10.88 0.55
C TRP A 80 2.97 -9.47 -0.02
N LEU A 81 3.65 -8.56 0.69
CA LEU A 81 3.91 -7.21 0.19
C LEU A 81 4.96 -7.21 -0.93
N VAL A 82 5.95 -8.10 -0.88
CA VAL A 82 6.92 -8.31 -1.97
C VAL A 82 6.23 -8.86 -3.21
N VAL A 83 5.38 -9.90 -3.07
CA VAL A 83 4.62 -10.48 -4.19
C VAL A 83 3.65 -9.45 -4.79
N LEU A 84 2.91 -8.74 -3.94
CA LEU A 84 1.99 -7.68 -4.36
C LEU A 84 2.72 -6.57 -5.11
N ASN A 85 3.90 -6.16 -4.63
CA ASN A 85 4.73 -5.15 -5.29
C ASN A 85 5.11 -5.57 -6.71
N ALA A 86 5.63 -6.78 -6.88
CA ALA A 86 6.04 -7.28 -8.18
C ALA A 86 4.84 -7.45 -9.13
N PHE A 87 3.73 -7.97 -8.60
CA PHE A 87 2.50 -8.19 -9.38
C PHE A 87 1.89 -6.86 -9.85
N LEU A 88 1.69 -5.90 -8.95
CA LEU A 88 1.11 -4.61 -9.31
C LEU A 88 2.05 -3.77 -10.20
N THR A 89 3.36 -3.98 -10.13
CA THR A 89 4.32 -3.38 -11.08
C THR A 89 4.08 -3.92 -12.49
N VAL A 90 3.84 -5.21 -12.68
CA VAL A 90 3.46 -5.77 -13.99
C VAL A 90 2.18 -5.11 -14.51
N ILE A 91 1.14 -5.02 -13.66
CA ILE A 91 -0.14 -4.38 -14.03
C ILE A 91 0.07 -2.91 -14.39
N GLY A 92 0.84 -2.16 -13.60
CA GLY A 92 1.15 -0.75 -13.84
C GLY A 92 1.88 -0.53 -15.17
N ILE A 93 2.89 -1.34 -15.49
CA ILE A 93 3.61 -1.22 -16.77
C ILE A 93 2.69 -1.58 -17.94
N LEU A 94 1.88 -2.64 -17.83
CA LEU A 94 0.93 -3.01 -18.87
C LEU A 94 -0.13 -1.92 -19.12
N ALA A 95 -0.60 -1.25 -18.05
CA ALA A 95 -1.52 -0.12 -18.10
C ALA A 95 -0.91 1.13 -18.78
N THR A 96 0.42 1.23 -18.87
CA THR A 96 1.10 2.38 -19.48
C THR A 96 0.88 2.41 -20.99
N PRO A 97 0.38 3.50 -21.59
CA PRO A 97 0.22 3.60 -23.05
C PRO A 97 1.57 3.48 -23.79
N ALA A 98 1.65 2.63 -24.81
CA ALA A 98 2.88 2.41 -25.57
C ALA A 98 3.21 3.56 -26.54
N SER A 99 2.24 4.42 -26.83
CA SER A 99 2.33 5.52 -27.81
C SER A 99 2.84 6.83 -27.22
N SER A 100 2.99 6.96 -25.90
CA SER A 100 3.49 8.19 -25.30
C SER A 100 5.00 8.32 -25.53
N ARG A 101 5.43 9.51 -25.96
CA ARG A 101 6.84 9.85 -26.25
C ARG A 101 7.77 9.59 -25.05
N ASN A 102 7.23 9.64 -23.83
CA ASN A 102 7.98 9.49 -22.59
C ASN A 102 7.73 8.15 -21.86
N SER A 103 7.07 7.16 -22.48
CA SER A 103 6.77 5.89 -21.81
C SER A 103 8.01 5.15 -21.31
N GLY A 104 9.15 5.26 -22.00
CA GLY A 104 10.38 4.60 -21.54
C GLY A 104 10.90 5.14 -20.21
N ARG A 105 10.92 6.47 -20.05
CA ARG A 105 11.29 7.12 -18.78
C ARG A 105 10.30 6.80 -17.66
N PHE A 106 9.01 6.79 -17.98
CA PHE A 106 7.96 6.43 -17.01
C PHE A 106 8.12 4.99 -16.50
N VAL A 107 8.33 4.03 -17.41
CA VAL A 107 8.54 2.62 -17.06
C VAL A 107 9.83 2.43 -16.27
N ALA A 108 10.90 3.12 -16.63
CA ALA A 108 12.15 3.09 -15.86
C ALA A 108 11.95 3.59 -14.42
N LEU A 109 11.27 4.71 -14.22
CA LEU A 109 10.96 5.21 -12.88
C LEU A 109 10.05 4.25 -12.10
N MET A 110 9.06 3.64 -12.75
CA MET A 110 8.18 2.65 -12.11
C MET A 110 8.96 1.42 -11.64
N LEU A 111 9.90 0.91 -12.45
CA LEU A 111 10.78 -0.18 -12.06
C LEU A 111 11.72 0.21 -10.92
N ALA A 112 12.30 1.42 -10.96
CA ALA A 112 13.12 1.94 -9.86
C ALA A 112 12.32 2.07 -8.55
N MET A 113 11.06 2.51 -8.64
CA MET A 113 10.15 2.56 -7.49
C MET A 113 9.85 1.16 -6.95
N SER A 114 9.58 0.19 -7.85
CA SER A 114 9.39 -1.22 -7.48
C SER A 114 10.62 -1.80 -6.80
N ALA A 115 11.83 -1.45 -7.23
CA ALA A 115 13.08 -1.86 -6.59
C ALA A 115 13.18 -1.34 -5.16
N GLY A 116 12.93 -0.04 -4.96
CA GLY A 116 12.90 0.57 -3.63
C GLY A 116 11.87 -0.09 -2.70
N LEU A 117 10.64 -0.30 -3.20
CA LEU A 117 9.56 -0.95 -2.45
C LEU A 117 9.91 -2.39 -2.04
N ALA A 118 10.45 -3.18 -2.97
CA ALA A 118 10.92 -4.52 -2.66
C ALA A 118 11.99 -4.49 -1.56
N GLY A 119 12.96 -3.57 -1.66
CA GLY A 119 13.98 -3.40 -0.64
C GLY A 119 13.42 -3.02 0.74
N VAL A 120 12.43 -2.14 0.82
CA VAL A 120 11.75 -1.77 2.09
C VAL A 120 11.18 -3.00 2.76
N PHE A 121 10.46 -3.86 2.01
CA PHE A 121 9.82 -5.03 2.58
C PHE A 121 10.80 -6.15 2.94
N MET A 122 11.97 -6.21 2.31
CA MET A 122 12.98 -7.24 2.58
C MET A 122 14.07 -6.80 3.58
N ALA A 123 14.21 -5.50 3.84
CA ALA A 123 15.25 -4.99 4.74
C ALA A 123 14.98 -5.38 6.19
N VAL A 124 15.99 -6.00 6.81
CA VAL A 124 15.97 -6.37 8.23
C VAL A 124 17.11 -5.71 9.03
N ASP A 125 17.74 -4.70 8.41
CA ASP A 125 18.63 -3.74 9.03
C ASP A 125 17.97 -2.35 8.93
N LEU A 126 17.93 -1.60 10.04
CA LEU A 126 17.18 -0.35 10.16
C LEU A 126 17.72 0.77 9.26
N VAL A 127 19.04 0.84 9.04
CA VAL A 127 19.64 1.80 8.10
C VAL A 127 19.32 1.37 6.67
N LEU A 128 19.41 0.08 6.36
CA LEU A 128 19.04 -0.42 5.04
C LEU A 128 17.56 -0.18 4.71
N PHE A 129 16.68 -0.36 5.69
CA PHE A 129 15.26 -0.02 5.59
C PHE A 129 15.07 1.45 5.24
N TYR A 130 15.76 2.36 5.95
CA TYR A 130 15.73 3.79 5.66
C TYR A 130 16.22 4.12 4.24
N VAL A 131 17.31 3.50 3.79
CA VAL A 131 17.87 3.71 2.44
C VAL A 131 16.87 3.30 1.37
N PHE A 132 16.25 2.13 1.50
CA PHE A 132 15.24 1.70 0.53
C PHE A 132 13.95 2.52 0.62
N TRP A 133 13.61 3.04 1.80
CA TRP A 133 12.49 3.94 2.00
C TRP A 133 12.66 5.24 1.22
N GLU A 134 13.84 5.84 1.24
CA GLU A 134 14.16 7.00 0.40
C GLU A 134 14.25 6.60 -1.08
N ALA A 135 14.85 5.45 -1.38
CA ALA A 135 14.99 4.97 -2.76
C ALA A 135 13.64 4.75 -3.46
N MET A 136 12.57 4.36 -2.74
CA MET A 136 11.22 4.29 -3.33
C MET A 136 10.57 5.67 -3.52
N LEU A 137 10.92 6.67 -2.70
CA LEU A 137 10.31 8.00 -2.71
C LEU A 137 10.75 8.83 -3.91
N ILE A 138 12.05 8.78 -4.23
CA ILE A 138 12.66 9.55 -5.32
C ILE A 138 11.95 9.33 -6.67
N PRO A 139 11.80 8.08 -7.18
CA PRO A 139 11.12 7.85 -8.45
C PRO A 139 9.63 8.22 -8.40
N ALA A 140 8.93 7.98 -7.29
CA ALA A 140 7.53 8.36 -7.14
C ALA A 140 7.33 9.88 -7.29
N TYR A 141 8.22 10.67 -6.67
CA TYR A 141 8.22 12.13 -6.82
C TYR A 141 8.41 12.54 -8.28
N PHE A 142 9.42 12.00 -8.97
CA PHE A 142 9.65 12.32 -10.38
C PHE A 142 8.50 11.88 -11.29
N MET A 143 7.86 10.75 -11.00
CA MET A 143 6.69 10.31 -11.76
C MET A 143 5.52 11.28 -11.60
N LEU A 144 5.26 11.77 -10.38
CA LEU A 144 4.21 12.75 -10.13
C LEU A 144 4.54 14.14 -10.71
N TRP A 145 5.79 14.58 -10.59
CA TRP A 145 6.25 15.87 -11.09
C TRP A 145 6.27 15.95 -12.62
N LEU A 146 6.80 14.92 -13.29
CA LEU A 146 7.01 14.92 -14.74
C LEU A 146 5.78 14.45 -15.53
N PHE A 147 4.94 13.60 -14.93
CA PHE A 147 3.84 12.96 -15.64
C PHE A 147 2.47 13.23 -15.02
N GLY A 148 2.38 13.95 -13.91
CA GLY A 148 1.13 14.24 -13.23
C GLY A 148 0.08 14.92 -14.12
N GLU A 149 -1.19 14.65 -13.81
CA GLU A 149 -2.38 15.08 -14.54
C GLU A 149 -3.18 16.13 -13.73
N GLY A 150 -4.06 16.86 -14.41
CA GLY A 150 -4.95 17.86 -13.79
C GLY A 150 -4.36 19.27 -13.77
N GLU A 151 -5.01 20.18 -13.04
CA GLU A 151 -4.69 21.61 -13.10
C GLU A 151 -3.36 21.99 -12.43
N ARG A 152 -2.96 21.29 -11.36
CA ARG A 152 -1.80 21.67 -10.53
C ARG A 152 -0.94 20.46 -10.08
N PRO A 153 -0.49 19.57 -10.98
CA PRO A 153 0.27 18.37 -10.61
C PRO A 153 1.59 18.69 -9.89
N GLY A 154 2.28 19.76 -10.26
CA GLY A 154 3.51 20.18 -9.58
C GLY A 154 3.30 20.57 -8.11
N ARG A 155 2.16 21.19 -7.77
CA ARG A 155 1.81 21.51 -6.37
C ARG A 155 1.52 20.25 -5.57
N ALA A 156 0.81 19.29 -6.18
CA ALA A 156 0.56 17.98 -5.55
C ALA A 156 1.86 17.20 -5.32
N ALA A 157 2.77 17.20 -6.31
CA ALA A 157 4.10 16.60 -6.20
C ALA A 157 4.94 17.24 -5.09
N LEU A 158 4.95 18.58 -5.00
CA LEU A 158 5.66 19.29 -3.94
C LEU A 158 5.07 19.01 -2.55
N LYS A 159 3.74 19.02 -2.43
CA LYS A 159 3.06 18.69 -1.16
C LYS A 159 3.38 17.26 -0.73
N PHE A 160 3.30 16.29 -1.65
CA PHE A 160 3.66 14.90 -1.41
C PHE A 160 5.09 14.78 -0.88
N VAL A 161 6.08 15.28 -1.62
CA VAL A 161 7.49 15.11 -1.23
C VAL A 161 7.79 15.81 0.09
N LEU A 162 7.27 17.02 0.34
CA LEU A 162 7.52 17.74 1.59
C LEU A 162 6.93 17.01 2.79
N PHE A 163 5.68 16.52 2.68
CA PHE A 163 5.05 15.74 3.76
C PHE A 163 5.85 14.46 4.04
N THR A 164 6.13 13.67 3.00
CA THR A 164 6.78 12.37 3.20
C THR A 164 8.24 12.51 3.59
N LEU A 165 8.96 13.51 3.08
CA LEU A 165 10.36 13.76 3.46
C LEU A 165 10.46 14.24 4.90
N ALA A 166 9.54 15.11 5.37
CA ALA A 166 9.50 15.51 6.77
C ALA A 166 9.31 14.30 7.69
N GLY A 167 8.37 13.40 7.36
CA GLY A 167 8.21 12.14 8.08
C GLY A 167 9.48 11.27 8.03
N SER A 168 10.12 11.18 6.88
CA SER A 168 11.31 10.34 6.73
C SER A 168 12.52 10.91 7.48
N LEU A 169 12.71 12.23 7.53
CA LEU A 169 13.74 12.85 8.37
C LEU A 169 13.51 12.56 9.86
N LEU A 170 12.25 12.53 10.33
CA LEU A 170 11.93 12.09 11.70
C LEU A 170 12.28 10.62 11.92
N MET A 171 12.02 9.76 10.93
CA MET A 171 12.44 8.36 10.97
C MET A 171 13.96 8.24 11.08
N LEU A 172 14.73 9.06 10.34
CA LEU A 172 16.20 9.08 10.44
C LEU A 172 16.68 9.46 11.84
N VAL A 173 16.02 10.44 12.49
CA VAL A 173 16.27 10.77 13.90
C VAL A 173 16.03 9.55 14.78
N GLY A 174 14.96 8.80 14.55
CA GLY A 174 14.69 7.53 15.23
C GLY A 174 15.78 6.48 15.01
N VAL A 175 16.24 6.30 13.77
CA VAL A 175 17.33 5.35 13.42
C VAL A 175 18.63 5.71 14.15
N ILE A 176 19.01 6.99 14.14
CA ILE A 176 20.21 7.47 14.84
C ILE A 176 20.04 7.36 16.35
N GLY A 177 18.86 7.71 16.87
CA GLY A 177 18.52 7.62 18.28
C GLY A 177 18.66 6.19 18.80
N GLU A 178 18.13 5.21 18.06
CA GLU A 178 18.21 3.79 18.41
C GLU A 178 19.67 3.30 18.50
N TYR A 179 20.53 3.74 17.58
CA TYR A 179 21.96 3.40 17.59
C TYR A 179 22.69 3.91 18.83
N ILE A 180 22.37 5.13 19.25
CA ILE A 180 23.03 5.80 20.39
C ILE A 180 22.49 5.25 21.71
N VAL A 181 21.17 5.13 21.83
CA VAL A 181 20.46 4.85 23.09
C VAL A 181 20.58 3.39 23.51
N THR A 182 20.51 2.46 22.57
CA THR A 182 20.60 1.02 22.92
C THR A 182 22.02 0.61 23.32
N GLY A 183 23.04 1.41 23.00
CA GLY A 183 24.44 1.18 23.37
C GLY A 183 25.09 -0.07 22.76
N LYS A 184 24.32 -0.89 22.03
CA LYS A 184 24.80 -2.12 21.37
C LYS A 184 25.40 -1.87 19.99
N GLN A 185 25.23 -0.65 19.45
CA GLN A 185 25.71 -0.24 18.13
C GLN A 185 25.29 -1.27 17.06
N THR A 186 24.00 -1.55 16.95
CA THR A 186 23.49 -2.49 15.93
C THR A 186 22.22 -1.93 15.29
N PHE A 187 22.02 -2.26 14.02
CA PHE A 187 20.80 -1.93 13.28
C PHE A 187 19.98 -3.18 12.94
N ASN A 188 20.37 -4.36 13.44
CA ASN A 188 19.61 -5.59 13.23
C ASN A 188 18.27 -5.51 13.98
N ILE A 189 17.17 -5.44 13.23
CA ILE A 189 15.82 -5.27 13.78
C ILE A 189 15.48 -6.39 14.79
N ALA A 190 15.88 -7.64 14.50
CA ALA A 190 15.61 -8.77 15.39
C ALA A 190 16.43 -8.71 16.70
N THR A 191 17.59 -8.05 16.69
CA THR A 191 18.35 -7.81 17.92
C THR A 191 17.78 -6.63 18.67
N LEU A 192 17.46 -5.53 17.98
CA LEU A 192 16.86 -4.34 18.58
C LEU A 192 15.55 -4.64 19.31
N SER A 193 14.69 -5.50 18.75
CA SER A 193 13.44 -5.93 19.41
C SER A 193 13.65 -6.66 20.75
N THR A 194 14.85 -7.13 21.05
CA THR A 194 15.19 -7.76 22.35
C THR A 194 15.81 -6.78 23.35
N LEU A 195 16.11 -5.56 22.91
CA LEU A 195 16.73 -4.52 23.71
C LEU A 195 15.65 -3.51 24.11
N ALA A 196 15.00 -3.71 25.26
CA ALA A 196 14.04 -2.74 25.76
C ALA A 196 14.79 -1.47 26.22
N PRO A 197 14.61 -0.31 25.56
CA PRO A 197 15.14 0.96 26.06
C PRO A 197 14.44 1.34 27.38
N SER A 198 14.94 2.36 28.08
CA SER A 198 14.20 2.91 29.22
C SER A 198 12.82 3.41 28.77
N PRO A 199 11.78 3.40 29.62
CA PRO A 199 10.42 3.79 29.24
C PRO A 199 10.33 5.16 28.56
N ALA A 200 11.10 6.15 29.05
CA ALA A 200 11.13 7.49 28.46
C ALA A 200 11.71 7.51 27.04
N LEU A 201 12.73 6.69 26.78
CA LEU A 201 13.35 6.57 25.45
C LEU A 201 12.47 5.77 24.50
N GLN A 202 11.83 4.71 24.98
CA GLN A 202 10.84 3.95 24.23
C GLN A 202 9.68 4.83 23.78
N PHE A 203 9.17 5.69 24.67
CA PHE A 203 8.16 6.69 24.33
C PHE A 203 8.62 7.65 23.21
N GLY A 204 9.81 8.24 23.36
CA GLY A 204 10.32 9.24 22.42
C GLY A 204 10.64 8.65 21.05
N LEU A 205 11.27 7.46 21.03
CA LEU A 205 11.61 6.74 19.80
C LEU A 205 10.35 6.23 19.10
N PHE A 206 9.39 5.66 19.84
CA PHE A 206 8.10 5.30 19.28
C PHE A 206 7.43 6.51 18.64
N PHE A 207 7.41 7.67 19.31
CA PHE A 207 6.76 8.87 18.77
C PHE A 207 7.33 9.29 17.41
N VAL A 208 8.65 9.36 17.25
CA VAL A 208 9.25 9.80 15.98
C VAL A 208 9.02 8.79 14.85
N PHE A 209 9.11 7.48 15.14
CA PHE A 209 8.78 6.44 14.16
C PHE A 209 7.29 6.43 13.82
N ALA A 210 6.43 6.47 14.83
CA ALA A 210 4.98 6.47 14.68
C ALA A 210 4.49 7.67 13.87
N LEU A 211 5.06 8.86 14.08
CA LEU A 211 4.71 10.03 13.30
C LEU A 211 5.15 9.89 11.84
N ALA A 212 6.37 9.39 11.59
CA ALA A 212 6.84 9.10 10.23
C ALA A 212 5.92 8.12 9.50
N PHE A 213 5.56 7.02 10.16
CA PHE A 213 4.68 6.00 9.62
C PHE A 213 3.23 6.48 9.49
N ALA A 214 2.72 7.29 10.42
CA ALA A 214 1.38 7.87 10.36
C ALA A 214 1.23 8.81 9.15
N ILE A 215 2.25 9.63 8.85
CA ILE A 215 2.29 10.47 7.65
C ILE A 215 2.22 9.60 6.39
N LYS A 216 3.01 8.52 6.31
CA LYS A 216 3.03 7.63 5.14
C LYS A 216 1.75 6.80 4.98
N THR A 217 1.14 6.38 6.09
CA THR A 217 -0.08 5.53 6.18
C THR A 217 -1.38 6.33 6.09
N PRO A 218 -1.33 7.51 5.45
CA PRO A 218 -2.12 8.70 5.81
C PRO A 218 -3.12 8.55 6.99
N LEU A 219 -2.63 8.47 8.22
CA LEU A 219 -3.50 8.45 9.40
C LEU A 219 -4.10 9.83 9.63
N PHE A 220 -5.28 9.94 10.23
CA PHE A 220 -5.81 11.23 10.69
C PHE A 220 -4.89 11.79 11.79
N PRO A 221 -4.52 13.09 11.77
CA PRO A 221 -4.82 14.14 10.78
C PRO A 221 -3.77 14.30 9.65
N PHE A 222 -2.75 13.43 9.60
CA PHE A 222 -1.59 13.49 8.69
C PHE A 222 -1.84 12.96 7.26
N HIS A 223 -3.07 13.01 6.76
CA HIS A 223 -3.46 12.40 5.48
C HIS A 223 -3.50 13.35 4.29
N SER A 224 -3.42 14.67 4.50
CA SER A 224 -3.87 15.66 3.51
C SER A 224 -3.08 15.64 2.18
N TRP A 225 -1.87 15.09 2.17
CA TRP A 225 -1.07 14.95 0.96
C TRP A 225 -1.64 13.89 -0.01
N LEU A 226 -2.30 12.85 0.52
CA LEU A 226 -2.67 11.67 -0.28
C LEU A 226 -3.75 11.96 -1.32
N PRO A 227 -4.89 12.59 -1.00
CA PRO A 227 -5.92 12.86 -1.99
C PRO A 227 -5.40 13.72 -3.15
N ASP A 228 -4.60 14.75 -2.85
CA ASP A 228 -3.98 15.62 -3.85
C ASP A 228 -3.00 14.84 -4.75
N ALA A 229 -2.12 14.05 -4.14
CA ALA A 229 -1.15 13.24 -4.85
C ALA A 229 -1.83 12.20 -5.75
N TYR A 230 -2.88 11.53 -5.26
CA TYR A 230 -3.59 10.51 -6.02
C TYR A 230 -4.42 11.11 -7.14
N ALA A 231 -5.09 12.24 -6.91
CA ALA A 231 -5.83 12.94 -7.95
C ALA A 231 -4.91 13.35 -9.12
N ALA A 232 -3.71 13.82 -8.80
CA ALA A 232 -2.71 14.22 -9.78
C ALA A 232 -1.91 13.05 -10.39
N ALA A 233 -1.81 11.89 -9.74
CA ALA A 233 -1.00 10.78 -10.25
C ALA A 233 -1.58 10.17 -11.54
N PRO A 234 -0.77 9.84 -12.55
CA PRO A 234 -1.22 9.07 -13.70
C PRO A 234 -1.77 7.72 -13.28
N THR A 235 -2.77 7.22 -13.99
CA THR A 235 -3.42 5.94 -13.66
C THR A 235 -2.46 4.77 -13.52
N PRO A 236 -1.48 4.56 -14.43
CA PRO A 236 -0.51 3.48 -14.28
C PRO A 236 0.34 3.60 -13.01
N LEU A 237 0.67 4.83 -12.59
CA LEU A 237 1.39 5.09 -11.33
C LEU A 237 0.52 4.69 -10.13
N LEU A 238 -0.78 5.02 -10.15
CA LEU A 238 -1.71 4.74 -9.04
C LEU A 238 -1.81 3.26 -8.69
N VAL A 239 -1.69 2.36 -9.69
CA VAL A 239 -1.67 0.91 -9.45
C VAL A 239 -0.58 0.53 -8.45
N THR A 240 0.63 1.07 -8.61
CA THR A 240 1.75 0.80 -7.69
C THR A 240 1.78 1.75 -6.48
N PHE A 241 1.43 3.02 -6.69
CA PHE A 241 1.50 4.06 -5.67
C PHE A 241 0.43 3.84 -4.58
N ALA A 242 -0.83 3.69 -5.00
CA ALA A 242 -1.92 3.36 -4.08
C ALA A 242 -1.94 1.88 -3.70
N GLY A 243 -1.63 1.00 -4.66
CA GLY A 243 -1.68 -0.43 -4.46
C GLY A 243 -0.62 -0.95 -3.47
N VAL A 244 0.56 -0.34 -3.42
CA VAL A 244 1.71 -0.88 -2.66
C VAL A 244 2.37 0.18 -1.78
N MET A 245 2.76 1.32 -2.35
CA MET A 245 3.59 2.30 -1.62
C MET A 245 2.89 2.89 -0.41
N GLY A 246 1.57 3.05 -0.44
CA GLY A 246 0.77 3.43 0.74
C GLY A 246 0.85 2.43 1.91
N LYS A 247 1.23 1.17 1.66
CA LYS A 247 1.35 0.12 2.68
C LYS A 247 2.70 0.15 3.39
N ALA A 248 3.70 0.83 2.83
CA ALA A 248 5.03 0.92 3.44
C ALA A 248 4.99 1.53 4.86
N GLY A 249 4.11 2.50 5.11
CA GLY A 249 3.92 3.06 6.45
C GLY A 249 3.33 2.06 7.45
N ALA A 250 2.28 1.35 7.06
CA ALA A 250 1.69 0.29 7.89
C ALA A 250 2.68 -0.84 8.15
N TYR A 251 3.47 -1.21 7.14
CA TYR A 251 4.58 -2.15 7.29
C TYR A 251 5.62 -1.64 8.29
N GLY A 252 5.98 -0.35 8.26
CA GLY A 252 6.86 0.28 9.26
C GLY A 252 6.32 0.18 10.69
N PHE A 253 5.01 0.37 10.89
CA PHE A 253 4.39 0.14 12.20
C PHE A 253 4.54 -1.31 12.67
N LEU A 254 4.21 -2.27 11.81
CA LEU A 254 4.31 -3.71 12.13
C LEU A 254 5.74 -4.19 12.35
N ARG A 255 6.68 -3.68 11.55
CA ARG A 255 8.06 -4.18 11.50
C ARG A 255 8.98 -3.51 12.51
N ILE A 256 8.73 -2.23 12.78
CA ILE A 256 9.64 -1.37 13.54
C ILE A 256 8.94 -0.87 14.80
N ALA A 257 7.85 -0.12 14.67
CA ALA A 257 7.29 0.59 15.82
C ALA A 257 6.77 -0.35 16.92
N VAL A 258 5.94 -1.34 16.56
CA VAL A 258 5.34 -2.27 17.53
C VAL A 258 6.40 -3.18 18.17
N PRO A 259 7.32 -3.84 17.42
CA PRO A 259 8.27 -4.78 18.02
C PRO A 259 9.41 -4.12 18.81
N LEU A 260 9.90 -2.95 18.39
CA LEU A 260 11.02 -2.29 19.10
C LEU A 260 10.52 -1.51 20.32
N PHE A 261 9.27 -1.05 20.29
CA PHE A 261 8.71 -0.21 21.33
C PHE A 261 7.34 -0.74 21.81
N PRO A 262 7.27 -1.94 22.43
CA PRO A 262 6.01 -2.56 22.85
C PRO A 262 5.28 -1.82 23.99
N GLU A 263 5.99 -1.08 24.84
CA GLU A 263 5.43 -0.33 25.97
C GLU A 263 5.65 1.19 25.83
N PRO A 264 5.11 1.85 24.78
CA PRO A 264 5.35 3.27 24.50
C PRO A 264 4.49 4.16 25.40
N VAL A 265 4.69 4.06 26.72
CA VAL A 265 3.90 4.77 27.74
C VAL A 265 4.74 5.86 28.39
N GLY A 266 4.18 7.07 28.44
CA GLY A 266 4.80 8.24 29.06
C GLY A 266 3.72 9.15 29.64
N TRP A 267 3.58 10.35 29.07
CA TRP A 267 2.52 11.30 29.44
C TRP A 267 1.15 10.94 28.82
N TRP A 268 1.13 10.04 27.83
CA TRP A 268 -0.04 9.30 27.38
C TRP A 268 0.38 7.88 26.99
N ASP A 269 -0.60 7.02 26.69
CA ASP A 269 -0.37 5.66 26.19
C ASP A 269 -0.61 5.61 24.67
N TRP A 270 0.47 5.44 23.90
CA TRP A 270 0.37 5.36 22.44
C TRP A 270 -0.39 4.13 21.94
N ARG A 271 -0.50 3.07 22.75
CA ARG A 271 -1.32 1.89 22.44
C ARG A 271 -2.80 2.23 22.38
N TRP A 272 -3.23 3.36 22.95
CA TRP A 272 -4.58 3.89 22.82
C TRP A 272 -4.69 5.00 21.79
N VAL A 273 -3.71 5.91 21.75
CA VAL A 273 -3.75 7.06 20.83
C VAL A 273 -3.78 6.60 19.38
N VAL A 274 -2.94 5.64 18.98
CA VAL A 274 -2.88 5.21 17.57
C VAL A 274 -4.17 4.55 17.10
N PRO A 275 -4.79 3.60 17.84
CA PRO A 275 -6.12 3.09 17.49
C PRO A 275 -7.21 4.15 17.40
N VAL A 276 -7.21 5.15 18.29
CA VAL A 276 -8.19 6.25 18.23
C VAL A 276 -8.01 7.06 16.95
N LEU A 277 -6.77 7.38 16.57
CA LEU A 277 -6.48 8.05 15.30
C LEU A 277 -6.82 7.17 14.09
N ALA A 278 -6.68 5.85 14.21
CA ALA A 278 -7.08 4.89 13.18
C ALA A 278 -8.59 4.87 12.98
N VAL A 279 -9.38 4.81 14.06
CA VAL A 279 -10.84 4.93 14.01
C VAL A 279 -11.25 6.30 13.45
N ALA A 280 -10.59 7.37 13.86
CA ALA A 280 -10.82 8.70 13.29
C ALA A 280 -10.56 8.72 11.77
N ALA A 281 -9.51 8.05 11.29
CA ALA A 281 -9.22 7.92 9.86
C ALA A 281 -10.29 7.10 9.11
N ILE A 282 -10.79 6.01 9.71
CA ILE A 282 -11.90 5.21 9.16
C ILE A 282 -13.11 6.11 8.90
N ILE A 283 -13.56 6.85 9.92
CA ILE A 283 -14.77 7.68 9.84
C ILE A 283 -14.54 8.89 8.95
N TRP A 284 -13.46 9.63 9.18
CA TRP A 284 -13.17 10.84 8.42
C TRP A 284 -12.97 10.56 6.94
N GLY A 285 -12.19 9.52 6.59
CA GLY A 285 -11.99 9.10 5.22
C GLY A 285 -13.32 8.75 4.52
N ALA A 286 -14.19 8.01 5.21
CA ALA A 286 -15.50 7.65 4.68
C ALA A 286 -16.43 8.87 4.48
N LEU A 287 -16.50 9.78 5.45
CA LEU A 287 -17.29 11.01 5.34
C LEU A 287 -16.78 11.91 4.20
N MET A 288 -15.46 12.04 4.06
CA MET A 288 -14.87 12.81 2.96
C MET A 288 -15.12 12.16 1.61
N ALA A 289 -15.08 10.82 1.51
CA ALA A 289 -15.44 10.11 0.29
C ALA A 289 -16.90 10.37 -0.11
N ILE A 290 -17.84 10.35 0.84
CA ILE A 290 -19.26 10.68 0.60
C ILE A 290 -19.42 12.11 0.04
N ALA A 291 -18.62 13.05 0.51
CA ALA A 291 -18.66 14.45 0.08
C ALA A 291 -18.08 14.68 -1.33
N GLN A 292 -17.31 13.74 -1.88
CA GLN A 292 -16.66 13.93 -3.17
C GLN A 292 -17.62 13.76 -4.36
N ARG A 293 -17.46 14.64 -5.35
CA ARG A 293 -18.05 14.49 -6.70
C ARG A 293 -17.07 13.91 -7.70
N ASP A 294 -15.79 14.26 -7.59
CA ASP A 294 -14.74 13.66 -8.41
C ASP A 294 -14.53 12.20 -8.00
N MET A 295 -14.73 11.28 -8.94
CA MET A 295 -14.65 9.84 -8.69
C MET A 295 -13.26 9.40 -8.22
N LYS A 296 -12.19 10.06 -8.69
CA LYS A 296 -10.81 9.71 -8.34
C LYS A 296 -10.47 10.18 -6.93
N LEU A 297 -10.95 11.36 -6.53
CA LEU A 297 -10.86 11.84 -5.15
C LEU A 297 -11.70 10.99 -4.19
N LEU A 298 -12.90 10.58 -4.59
CA LEU A 298 -13.73 9.67 -3.79
C LEU A 298 -12.96 8.37 -3.46
N VAL A 299 -12.39 7.73 -4.48
CA VAL A 299 -11.56 6.53 -4.33
C VAL A 299 -10.29 6.78 -3.50
N SER A 300 -9.74 8.00 -3.56
CA SER A 300 -8.59 8.38 -2.73
C SER A 300 -8.95 8.49 -1.25
N TYR A 301 -10.12 9.06 -0.92
CA TYR A 301 -10.60 9.15 0.46
C TYR A 301 -11.09 7.82 1.02
N SER A 302 -11.66 6.94 0.18
CA SER A 302 -11.94 5.56 0.64
C SER A 302 -10.66 4.84 1.04
N SER A 303 -9.55 5.08 0.33
CA SER A 303 -8.23 4.56 0.75
C SER A 303 -7.80 5.06 2.13
N VAL A 304 -8.07 6.31 2.51
CA VAL A 304 -7.78 6.81 3.87
C VAL A 304 -8.57 6.01 4.90
N SER A 305 -9.84 5.71 4.61
CA SER A 305 -10.69 4.89 5.48
C SER A 305 -10.15 3.47 5.66
N HIS A 306 -9.81 2.76 4.57
CA HIS A 306 -9.25 1.40 4.63
C HIS A 306 -7.85 1.34 5.28
N MET A 307 -7.03 2.39 5.12
CA MET A 307 -5.76 2.48 5.86
C MET A 307 -5.99 2.60 7.38
N GLY A 308 -7.08 3.25 7.80
CA GLY A 308 -7.51 3.27 9.20
C GLY A 308 -7.81 1.87 9.74
N PHE A 309 -8.50 1.01 8.98
CA PHE A 309 -8.70 -0.39 9.37
C PHE A 309 -7.37 -1.13 9.52
N ILE A 310 -6.44 -0.95 8.58
CA ILE A 310 -5.11 -1.58 8.66
C ILE A 310 -4.40 -1.18 9.95
N VAL A 311 -4.32 0.12 10.27
CA VAL A 311 -3.65 0.60 11.50
C VAL A 311 -4.36 0.12 12.76
N LEU A 312 -5.70 0.11 12.77
CA LEU A 312 -6.48 -0.41 13.89
C LEU A 312 -6.18 -1.90 14.14
N GLY A 313 -6.04 -2.70 13.08
CA GLY A 313 -5.70 -4.13 13.21
C GLY A 313 -4.26 -4.34 13.72
N ILE A 314 -3.32 -3.51 13.27
CA ILE A 314 -1.92 -3.55 13.76
C ILE A 314 -1.88 -3.28 15.28
N PHE A 315 -2.56 -2.21 15.70
CA PHE A 315 -2.61 -1.78 17.09
C PHE A 315 -3.74 -2.42 17.90
N ALA A 316 -4.41 -3.44 17.37
CA ALA A 316 -5.19 -4.36 18.19
C ALA A 316 -4.29 -5.16 19.14
N LEU A 317 -2.98 -5.22 18.83
CA LEU A 317 -1.96 -5.90 19.64
C LEU A 317 -2.34 -7.34 19.97
N ASN A 318 -2.92 -8.03 18.98
CA ASN A 318 -3.20 -9.46 19.04
C ASN A 318 -3.08 -10.07 17.64
N VAL A 319 -2.93 -11.40 17.60
CA VAL A 319 -2.69 -12.16 16.36
C VAL A 319 -3.79 -11.93 15.34
N GLN A 320 -5.06 -11.93 15.80
CA GLN A 320 -6.23 -11.79 14.95
C GLN A 320 -6.23 -10.44 14.22
N GLY A 321 -6.02 -9.34 14.95
CA GLY A 321 -5.97 -8.01 14.37
C GLY A 321 -4.81 -7.81 13.41
N GLN A 322 -3.61 -8.31 13.75
CA GLN A 322 -2.43 -8.15 12.89
C GLN A 322 -2.54 -8.98 11.60
N GLN A 323 -3.07 -10.21 11.67
CA GLN A 323 -3.39 -10.98 10.47
C GLN A 323 -4.44 -10.28 9.60
N GLY A 324 -5.48 -9.72 10.22
CA GLY A 324 -6.48 -8.89 9.53
C GLY A 324 -5.87 -7.68 8.82
N ALA A 325 -4.96 -6.97 9.48
CA ALA A 325 -4.26 -5.83 8.91
C ALA A 325 -3.40 -6.21 7.70
N ILE A 326 -2.64 -7.31 7.76
CA ILE A 326 -1.80 -7.78 6.65
C ILE A 326 -2.65 -8.22 5.47
N LEU A 327 -3.69 -9.00 5.74
CA LEU A 327 -4.66 -9.40 4.74
C LEU A 327 -5.30 -8.16 4.08
N GLN A 328 -5.66 -7.15 4.87
CA GLN A 328 -6.24 -5.91 4.38
C GLN A 328 -5.24 -5.06 3.56
N MET A 329 -3.95 -5.06 3.90
CA MET A 329 -2.92 -4.42 3.08
C MET A 329 -2.88 -5.02 1.66
N VAL A 330 -2.97 -6.35 1.54
CA VAL A 330 -3.00 -7.05 0.25
C VAL A 330 -4.31 -6.78 -0.49
N ASN A 331 -5.44 -6.96 0.20
CA ASN A 331 -6.77 -6.82 -0.40
C ASN A 331 -7.03 -5.42 -0.90
N HIS A 332 -6.75 -4.42 -0.07
CA HIS A 332 -6.86 -3.02 -0.46
C HIS A 332 -5.94 -2.72 -1.64
N GLY A 333 -4.73 -3.29 -1.70
CA GLY A 333 -3.83 -3.14 -2.84
C GLY A 333 -4.42 -3.59 -4.17
N ILE A 334 -5.09 -4.73 -4.17
CA ILE A 334 -5.76 -5.30 -5.35
C ILE A 334 -6.98 -4.44 -5.75
N ILE A 335 -7.84 -4.12 -4.79
CA ILE A 335 -9.10 -3.38 -5.00
C ILE A 335 -8.82 -1.97 -5.49
N ILE A 336 -7.95 -1.23 -4.80
CA ILE A 336 -7.70 0.18 -5.12
C ILE A 336 -7.10 0.35 -6.51
N SER A 337 -6.25 -0.60 -6.92
CA SER A 337 -5.68 -0.65 -8.26
C SER A 337 -6.75 -0.82 -9.33
N ALA A 338 -7.68 -1.75 -9.12
CA ALA A 338 -8.80 -1.97 -10.03
C ALA A 338 -9.74 -0.76 -10.09
N LEU A 339 -10.07 -0.14 -8.94
CA LEU A 339 -10.91 1.06 -8.88
C LEU A 339 -10.28 2.23 -9.64
N PHE A 340 -8.98 2.49 -9.46
CA PHE A 340 -8.33 3.58 -10.18
C PHE A 340 -8.26 3.34 -11.69
N LEU A 341 -8.01 2.10 -12.12
CA LEU A 341 -8.08 1.75 -13.55
C LEU A 341 -9.47 1.98 -14.13
N LEU A 342 -10.52 1.51 -13.45
CA LEU A 342 -11.91 1.67 -13.89
C LEU A 342 -12.34 3.14 -13.95
N VAL A 343 -12.11 3.91 -12.88
CA VAL A 343 -12.42 5.34 -12.84
C VAL A 343 -11.70 6.10 -13.94
N ALA A 344 -10.43 5.79 -14.18
CA ALA A 344 -9.66 6.44 -15.24
C ALA A 344 -10.19 6.07 -16.64
N TRP A 345 -10.54 4.81 -16.88
CA TRP A 345 -11.05 4.37 -18.17
C TRP A 345 -12.46 4.85 -18.48
N ILE A 346 -13.30 5.05 -17.45
CA ILE A 346 -14.57 5.76 -17.58
C ILE A 346 -14.28 7.20 -18.02
N ALA A 347 -13.39 7.91 -17.29
CA ALA A 347 -13.07 9.30 -17.59
C ALA A 347 -12.42 9.50 -18.98
N ASP A 348 -11.57 8.58 -19.43
CA ASP A 348 -10.97 8.61 -20.78
C ASP A 348 -12.02 8.53 -21.90
N ARG A 349 -13.10 7.78 -21.67
CA ARG A 349 -14.17 7.56 -22.65
C ARG A 349 -15.23 8.64 -22.63
N THR A 350 -15.50 9.23 -21.47
CA THR A 350 -16.56 10.22 -21.28
C THR A 350 -16.05 11.66 -21.24
N GLY A 351 -14.75 11.85 -21.01
CA GLY A 351 -14.11 13.17 -20.93
C GLY A 351 -14.22 13.86 -19.56
N THR A 352 -14.83 13.22 -18.55
CA THR A 352 -14.99 13.81 -17.21
C THR A 352 -14.86 12.78 -16.08
N ARG A 353 -14.47 13.26 -14.90
CA ARG A 353 -14.41 12.48 -13.64
C ARG A 353 -15.53 12.85 -12.68
N ASP A 354 -16.36 13.84 -13.03
CA ASP A 354 -17.44 14.31 -12.18
C ASP A 354 -18.60 13.30 -12.19
N ARG A 355 -18.84 12.67 -11.03
CA ARG A 355 -19.94 11.73 -10.83
C ARG A 355 -21.30 12.34 -11.17
N ALA A 356 -21.49 13.65 -10.92
CA ALA A 356 -22.77 14.31 -11.16
C ALA A 356 -23.09 14.51 -12.64
N ALA A 357 -22.11 14.33 -13.54
CA ALA A 357 -22.30 14.43 -14.99
C ALA A 357 -22.82 13.14 -15.63
N PHE A 358 -23.09 12.09 -14.85
CA PHE A 358 -23.48 10.78 -15.35
C PHE A 358 -24.85 10.35 -14.85
N ALA A 359 -25.55 9.62 -15.71
CA ALA A 359 -26.58 8.66 -15.33
C ALA A 359 -26.67 7.56 -16.40
N GLY A 360 -27.01 6.33 -16.01
CA GLY A 360 -27.33 5.25 -16.93
C GLY A 360 -26.19 4.74 -17.82
N LEU A 361 -24.91 4.93 -17.44
CA LEU A 361 -23.78 4.47 -18.26
C LEU A 361 -23.77 2.96 -18.51
N ALA A 362 -24.39 2.13 -17.66
CA ALA A 362 -24.44 0.68 -17.85
C ALA A 362 -25.11 0.27 -19.17
N ARG A 363 -26.05 1.06 -19.70
CA ARG A 363 -26.66 0.79 -21.00
C ARG A 363 -25.72 1.06 -22.17
N ARG A 364 -24.73 1.94 -21.98
CA ARG A 364 -23.75 2.35 -23.00
C ARG A 364 -22.43 1.58 -22.89
N MET A 365 -22.09 1.09 -21.69
CA MET A 365 -20.87 0.34 -21.38
C MET A 365 -21.17 -0.86 -20.45
N PRO A 366 -21.95 -1.86 -20.91
CA PRO A 366 -22.40 -2.96 -20.06
C PRO A 366 -21.27 -3.81 -19.47
N VAL A 367 -20.17 -4.02 -20.21
CA VAL A 367 -19.05 -4.84 -19.72
C VAL A 367 -18.27 -4.08 -18.64
N MET A 368 -18.02 -2.78 -18.86
CA MET A 368 -17.47 -1.90 -17.81
C MET A 368 -18.34 -1.93 -16.55
N ALA A 369 -19.66 -1.81 -16.69
CA ALA A 369 -20.57 -1.83 -15.55
C ALA A 369 -20.53 -3.17 -14.80
N GLY A 370 -20.52 -4.29 -15.52
CA GLY A 370 -20.42 -5.64 -14.92
C GLY A 370 -19.11 -5.84 -14.14
N VAL A 371 -17.98 -5.38 -14.67
CA VAL A 371 -16.70 -5.45 -13.94
C VAL A 371 -16.67 -4.46 -12.78
N PHE A 372 -17.19 -3.25 -12.98
CA PHE A 372 -17.15 -2.21 -11.95
C PHE A 372 -18.00 -2.56 -10.73
N ILE A 373 -19.15 -3.22 -10.91
CA ILE A 373 -19.95 -3.66 -9.76
C ILE A 373 -19.21 -4.71 -8.94
N VAL A 374 -18.51 -5.66 -9.57
CA VAL A 374 -17.72 -6.67 -8.84
C VAL A 374 -16.65 -6.01 -7.97
N VAL A 375 -15.91 -5.05 -8.54
CA VAL A 375 -14.88 -4.31 -7.80
C VAL A 375 -15.49 -3.42 -6.71
N THR A 376 -16.65 -2.83 -6.97
CA THR A 376 -17.39 -2.02 -5.98
C THR A 376 -17.87 -2.88 -4.81
N LEU A 377 -18.37 -4.08 -5.08
CA LEU A 377 -18.78 -5.05 -4.07
C LEU A 377 -17.59 -5.53 -3.23
N ALA A 378 -16.43 -5.76 -3.85
CA ALA A 378 -15.21 -6.08 -3.11
C ALA A 378 -14.81 -4.92 -2.18
N ALA A 379 -14.86 -3.68 -2.68
CA ALA A 379 -14.46 -2.49 -1.94
C ALA A 379 -15.38 -2.14 -0.76
N LEU A 380 -16.67 -2.48 -0.82
CA LEU A 380 -17.59 -2.26 0.30
C LEU A 380 -17.60 -3.41 1.33
N GLY A 381 -16.73 -4.41 1.16
CA GLY A 381 -16.60 -5.52 2.11
C GLY A 381 -17.68 -6.59 1.98
N LEU A 382 -18.13 -6.93 0.76
CA LEU A 382 -19.09 -8.02 0.57
C LEU A 382 -18.46 -9.38 0.97
N PRO A 383 -19.10 -10.18 1.84
CA PRO A 383 -18.64 -11.54 2.14
C PRO A 383 -18.50 -12.40 0.88
N GLY A 384 -17.44 -13.19 0.82
CA GLY A 384 -17.04 -13.96 -0.38
C GLY A 384 -16.10 -13.21 -1.32
N LEU A 385 -15.89 -11.92 -1.11
CA LEU A 385 -14.81 -11.13 -1.73
C LEU A 385 -13.77 -10.75 -0.69
N ASN A 386 -12.56 -10.45 -1.16
CA ASN A 386 -11.37 -10.38 -0.32
C ASN A 386 -11.40 -9.34 0.82
N SER A 387 -11.90 -8.11 0.62
CA SER A 387 -11.84 -7.06 1.66
C SER A 387 -12.54 -7.43 2.97
N PHE A 388 -13.64 -8.19 2.90
CA PHE A 388 -14.46 -8.53 4.06
C PHE A 388 -13.65 -9.21 5.17
N VAL A 389 -12.85 -10.21 4.81
CA VAL A 389 -12.12 -11.03 5.78
C VAL A 389 -11.09 -10.19 6.54
N GLY A 390 -10.35 -9.32 5.84
CA GLY A 390 -9.34 -8.46 6.45
C GLY A 390 -9.95 -7.46 7.44
N GLU A 391 -11.01 -6.77 7.04
CA GLU A 391 -11.72 -5.81 7.89
C GLU A 391 -12.40 -6.48 9.09
N PHE A 392 -13.01 -7.65 8.87
CA PHE A 392 -13.66 -8.41 9.94
C PHE A 392 -12.65 -8.89 10.98
N MET A 393 -11.52 -9.48 10.55
CA MET A 393 -10.44 -9.90 11.47
C MET A 393 -9.86 -8.72 12.25
N THR A 394 -9.65 -7.58 11.59
CA THR A 394 -9.24 -6.33 12.23
C THR A 394 -10.20 -5.90 13.34
N LEU A 395 -11.52 -5.90 13.07
CA LEU A 395 -12.52 -5.51 14.06
C LEU A 395 -12.65 -6.51 15.21
N LEU A 396 -12.51 -7.81 14.93
CA LEU A 396 -12.43 -8.83 15.98
C LEU A 396 -11.20 -8.64 16.87
N GLY A 397 -10.05 -8.31 16.27
CA GLY A 397 -8.86 -7.94 17.03
C GLY A 397 -9.09 -6.70 17.88
N ALA A 398 -9.66 -5.64 17.30
CA ALA A 398 -9.98 -4.41 18.02
C ALA A 398 -11.00 -4.65 19.16
N TRP A 399 -11.94 -5.59 18.99
CA TRP A 399 -12.90 -5.94 20.02
C TRP A 399 -12.23 -6.55 21.26
N GLN A 400 -11.22 -7.40 21.05
CA GLN A 400 -10.43 -8.00 22.14
C GLN A 400 -9.60 -6.94 22.89
N LEU A 401 -9.11 -5.92 22.20
CA LEU A 401 -8.43 -4.79 22.83
C LEU A 401 -9.42 -3.88 23.58
N ALA A 402 -10.44 -3.38 22.89
CA ALA A 402 -11.42 -2.45 23.39
C ALA A 402 -12.70 -2.45 22.54
N PRO A 403 -13.84 -2.96 23.06
CA PRO A 403 -15.09 -3.04 22.32
C PRO A 403 -15.54 -1.70 21.71
N VAL A 404 -15.29 -0.58 22.39
CA VAL A 404 -15.63 0.76 21.88
C VAL A 404 -14.94 1.08 20.55
N LEU A 405 -13.67 0.71 20.38
CA LEU A 405 -12.93 0.96 19.13
C LEU A 405 -13.50 0.13 17.98
N ALA A 406 -13.88 -1.12 18.25
CA ALA A 406 -14.51 -1.99 17.27
C ALA A 406 -15.91 -1.49 16.88
N VAL A 407 -16.74 -1.07 17.84
CA VAL A 407 -18.09 -0.56 17.57
C VAL A 407 -18.04 0.71 16.72
N VAL A 408 -17.18 1.67 17.09
CA VAL A 408 -17.04 2.91 16.31
C VAL A 408 -16.39 2.63 14.96
N GLY A 409 -15.36 1.78 14.90
CA GLY A 409 -14.73 1.35 13.64
C GLY A 409 -15.71 0.64 12.69
N ALA A 410 -16.65 -0.15 13.22
CA ALA A 410 -17.68 -0.83 12.45
C ALA A 410 -18.66 0.15 11.76
N LEU A 411 -18.78 1.39 12.22
CA LEU A 411 -19.51 2.42 11.46
C LEU A 411 -18.86 2.66 10.08
N GLY A 412 -17.54 2.48 9.95
CA GLY A 412 -16.85 2.49 8.66
C GLY A 412 -17.37 1.44 7.68
N LEU A 413 -17.70 0.23 8.15
CA LEU A 413 -18.32 -0.82 7.33
C LEU A 413 -19.71 -0.43 6.85
N VAL A 414 -20.42 0.42 7.60
CA VAL A 414 -21.73 0.94 7.18
C VAL A 414 -21.56 2.07 6.16
N LEU A 415 -20.57 2.95 6.38
CA LEU A 415 -20.31 4.08 5.48
C LEU A 415 -19.70 3.64 4.14
N ALA A 416 -18.95 2.54 4.10
CA ALA A 416 -18.36 2.01 2.87
C ALA A 416 -19.37 1.70 1.75
N PRO A 417 -20.44 0.92 2.01
CA PRO A 417 -21.55 0.77 1.07
C PRO A 417 -22.18 2.10 0.67
N VAL A 418 -22.30 3.08 1.58
CA VAL A 418 -22.91 4.38 1.26
C VAL A 418 -22.14 5.10 0.16
N TYR A 419 -20.82 5.27 0.27
CA TYR A 419 -20.07 5.97 -0.79
C TYR A 419 -19.84 5.09 -2.03
N MET A 420 -19.60 3.79 -1.88
CA MET A 420 -19.34 2.89 -3.01
C MET A 420 -20.60 2.63 -3.86
N LEU A 421 -21.75 2.37 -3.23
CA LEU A 421 -22.99 2.20 -3.98
C LEU A 421 -23.46 3.52 -4.58
N ARG A 422 -23.30 4.66 -3.91
CA ARG A 422 -23.61 5.97 -4.53
C ARG A 422 -22.71 6.27 -5.73
N LEU A 423 -21.43 5.87 -5.68
CA LEU A 423 -20.53 5.93 -6.82
C LEU A 423 -21.06 5.09 -7.99
N PHE A 424 -21.37 3.82 -7.73
CA PHE A 424 -21.84 2.91 -8.78
C PHE A 424 -23.22 3.32 -9.32
N GLN A 425 -24.22 3.49 -8.46
CA GLN A 425 -25.58 3.85 -8.84
C GLN A 425 -25.61 5.20 -9.57
N GLY A 426 -24.93 6.21 -9.04
CA GLY A 426 -24.89 7.55 -9.62
C GLY A 426 -24.16 7.64 -10.96
N THR A 427 -23.36 6.64 -11.33
CA THR A 427 -22.67 6.60 -12.64
C THR A 427 -23.36 5.65 -13.62
N MET A 428 -23.71 4.45 -13.15
CA MET A 428 -24.10 3.33 -14.00
C MET A 428 -25.61 3.16 -14.15
N GLN A 429 -26.41 3.56 -13.16
CA GLN A 429 -27.86 3.32 -13.13
C GLN A 429 -28.68 4.56 -13.52
N GLY A 430 -29.95 4.35 -13.86
CA GLY A 430 -30.88 5.40 -14.29
C GLY A 430 -31.08 5.48 -15.81
N VAL A 431 -31.78 6.54 -16.24
CA VAL A 431 -31.95 6.86 -17.66
C VAL A 431 -30.63 7.48 -18.16
N PRO A 432 -30.09 7.04 -19.32
CA PRO A 432 -28.81 7.54 -19.82
C PRO A 432 -28.81 9.06 -20.03
N GLU A 433 -27.98 9.77 -19.26
CA GLU A 433 -27.78 11.22 -19.33
C GLU A 433 -26.29 11.55 -19.30
N GLY A 434 -25.92 12.71 -19.83
CA GLY A 434 -24.53 13.15 -19.89
C GLY A 434 -23.73 12.55 -21.06
N PRO A 435 -22.39 12.58 -20.98
CA PRO A 435 -21.51 12.28 -22.11
C PRO A 435 -21.74 10.88 -22.70
N VAL A 436 -21.72 10.78 -24.03
CA VAL A 436 -21.74 9.51 -24.73
C VAL A 436 -20.31 8.95 -24.74
N PRO A 437 -20.07 7.77 -24.12
CA PRO A 437 -18.74 7.18 -24.12
C PRO A 437 -18.35 6.74 -25.52
N LYS A 438 -17.07 6.92 -25.86
CA LYS A 438 -16.53 6.54 -27.18
C LYS A 438 -16.54 5.04 -27.46
N SER A 439 -16.54 4.21 -26.42
CA SER A 439 -16.51 2.74 -26.49
C SER A 439 -16.81 2.13 -25.12
N ASP A 440 -17.09 0.83 -25.06
CA ASP A 440 -16.99 0.05 -23.82
C ASP A 440 -15.51 -0.33 -23.52
N ILE A 441 -15.27 -1.15 -22.50
CA ILE A 441 -13.94 -1.69 -22.15
C ILE A 441 -13.40 -2.59 -23.27
N PHE A 442 -12.11 -2.44 -23.61
CA PHE A 442 -11.46 -3.28 -24.61
C PHE A 442 -11.00 -4.62 -24.02
N ALA A 443 -10.87 -5.66 -24.86
CA ALA A 443 -10.40 -6.98 -24.42
C ALA A 443 -9.07 -6.94 -23.66
N GLY A 444 -8.11 -6.10 -24.09
CA GLY A 444 -6.83 -5.95 -23.39
C GLY A 444 -6.95 -5.29 -22.01
N GLN A 445 -7.90 -4.36 -21.84
CA GLN A 445 -8.19 -3.75 -20.53
C GLN A 445 -8.91 -4.73 -19.61
N LEU A 446 -9.82 -5.53 -20.16
CA LEU A 446 -10.48 -6.61 -19.42
C LEU A 446 -9.45 -7.65 -18.95
N ALA A 447 -8.58 -8.12 -19.85
CA ALA A 447 -7.51 -9.07 -19.53
C ALA A 447 -6.56 -8.55 -18.45
N LEU A 448 -6.31 -7.23 -18.42
CA LEU A 448 -5.52 -6.59 -17.37
C LEU A 448 -6.21 -6.60 -16.00
N LEU A 449 -7.54 -6.43 -15.95
CA LEU A 449 -8.32 -6.48 -14.72
C LEU A 449 -8.61 -7.90 -14.23
N THR A 450 -8.71 -8.87 -15.14
CA THR A 450 -9.01 -10.27 -14.81
C THR A 450 -8.19 -10.82 -13.64
N PRO A 451 -6.84 -10.72 -13.60
CA PRO A 451 -6.08 -11.26 -12.47
C PRO A 451 -6.40 -10.57 -11.14
N LEU A 452 -6.72 -9.26 -11.15
CA LEU A 452 -7.14 -8.56 -9.93
C LEU A 452 -8.49 -9.10 -9.43
N ILE A 453 -9.45 -9.29 -10.33
CA ILE A 453 -10.78 -9.82 -10.00
C ILE A 453 -10.69 -11.27 -9.51
N VAL A 454 -9.90 -12.10 -10.18
CA VAL A 454 -9.68 -13.49 -9.77
C VAL A 454 -9.10 -13.54 -8.36
N LEU A 455 -8.14 -12.68 -8.03
CA LEU A 455 -7.61 -12.60 -6.66
C LEU A 455 -8.64 -12.11 -5.64
N MET A 456 -9.56 -11.21 -6.01
CA MET A 456 -10.65 -10.78 -5.12
C MET A 456 -11.54 -11.97 -4.71
N PHE A 457 -11.86 -12.86 -5.65
CA PHE A 457 -12.62 -14.08 -5.35
C PHE A 457 -11.76 -15.14 -4.66
N ALA A 458 -10.56 -15.42 -5.15
CA ALA A 458 -9.71 -16.47 -4.60
C ALA A 458 -9.40 -16.23 -3.11
N ILE A 459 -9.02 -15.01 -2.75
CA ILE A 459 -8.74 -14.64 -1.35
C ILE A 459 -10.03 -14.52 -0.53
N GLY A 460 -11.14 -14.07 -1.14
CA GLY A 460 -12.43 -13.95 -0.47
C GLY A 460 -13.08 -15.30 -0.12
N LEU A 461 -12.88 -16.30 -0.97
CA LEU A 461 -13.40 -17.66 -0.80
C LEU A 461 -12.49 -18.53 0.07
N ASP A 462 -11.16 -18.40 -0.08
CA ASP A 462 -10.18 -19.10 0.75
C ASP A 462 -9.07 -18.14 1.24
N PRO A 463 -9.31 -17.41 2.35
CA PRO A 463 -8.30 -16.53 2.92
C PRO A 463 -7.08 -17.30 3.47
N ASN A 464 -7.19 -18.62 3.68
CA ASN A 464 -6.11 -19.45 4.22
C ASN A 464 -4.89 -19.51 3.30
N VAL A 465 -5.07 -19.29 2.00
CA VAL A 465 -3.98 -19.15 1.03
C VAL A 465 -2.96 -18.10 1.49
N LEU A 466 -3.43 -17.03 2.14
CA LEU A 466 -2.58 -15.98 2.68
C LEU A 466 -2.29 -16.16 4.17
N THR A 467 -3.30 -16.44 4.99
CA THR A 467 -3.16 -16.44 6.45
C THR A 467 -2.34 -17.63 6.99
N ASN A 468 -2.30 -18.78 6.31
CA ASN A 468 -1.46 -19.92 6.72
C ASN A 468 0.03 -19.60 6.70
N LEU A 469 0.47 -18.70 5.82
CA LEU A 469 1.88 -18.28 5.74
C LEU A 469 2.17 -17.11 6.70
N MET A 470 1.14 -16.54 7.33
CA MET A 470 1.25 -15.48 8.34
C MET A 470 1.39 -16.01 9.77
N THR A 471 1.55 -17.32 9.99
CA THR A 471 1.64 -17.91 11.34
C THR A 471 2.82 -17.40 12.17
N SER A 472 3.85 -16.82 11.54
CA SER A 472 4.97 -16.18 12.23
C SER A 472 4.61 -14.82 12.86
N VAL A 473 3.53 -14.18 12.43
CA VAL A 473 3.08 -12.85 12.91
C VAL A 473 2.73 -12.87 14.39
N ALA A 474 2.17 -13.99 14.87
CA ALA A 474 1.82 -14.18 16.27
C ALA A 474 2.99 -14.05 17.24
N GLN A 475 4.23 -14.08 16.75
CA GLN A 475 5.44 -14.21 17.56
C GLN A 475 6.38 -13.01 17.43
N ALA A 476 6.14 -12.08 16.50
CA ALA A 476 7.04 -10.96 16.18
C ALA A 476 6.89 -9.73 17.09
N GLY A 477 6.19 -9.83 18.23
CA GLY A 477 6.00 -8.71 19.16
C GLY A 477 4.93 -8.94 20.23
N LEU A 478 4.21 -10.06 20.20
CA LEU A 478 3.15 -10.41 21.17
C LEU A 478 3.57 -11.52 22.14
N ALA A 479 4.81 -12.00 22.03
CA ALA A 479 5.34 -13.09 22.84
C ALA A 479 6.15 -12.61 24.06
N HIS A 480 6.05 -11.33 24.40
CA HIS A 480 6.64 -10.74 25.60
C HIS A 480 5.57 -10.06 26.44
#